data_AF-A0A354IX51-F1
#
_entry.id   AF-A0A354IX51-F1
#
_cell.length_a   1.000
_cell.length_b   1.000
_cell.length_c   1.000
_cell.angle_alpha   90.00
_cell.angle_beta   90.00
_cell.angle_gamma   90.00
#
_symmetry.space_group_name_H-M   'P 1'
#
loop_
_entity.id
_entity.type
_entity.pdbx_description
1 polymer ?
#
loop_
_entity_poly.entity_id
_entity_poly.type
_entity_poly.pdbx_seq_one_letter_code
_entity_poly.pdbx_strand_id
1 'polypeptide(L)' 'GKTALMIAAMFNRVDIARLLLARGADPYAVDAAGISTLDAAAKMGAHDTVALLTSITEER' A
#
# COMPACT_ATOMS: atom_id res chain seq x y z
N GLY A 1 -3.91 12.93 -4.04
CA GLY A 1 -5.05 12.03 -4.30
C GLY A 1 -4.62 10.60 -4.07
N LYS A 2 -5.53 9.62 -4.07
CA LYS A 2 -5.19 8.21 -3.85
C LYS A 2 -4.49 7.61 -5.09
N THR A 3 -3.36 6.93 -4.89
CA THR A 3 -2.66 6.20 -5.97
C THR A 3 -3.33 4.86 -6.25
N ALA A 4 -3.01 4.24 -7.39
CA ALA A 4 -3.47 2.87 -7.68
C ALA A 4 -3.05 1.88 -6.59
N LEU A 5 -1.84 2.04 -6.03
CA LEU A 5 -1.34 1.18 -4.97
C LEU A 5 -2.14 1.39 -3.68
N MET A 6 -2.48 2.63 -3.31
CA MET A 6 -3.35 2.90 -2.16
C MET A 6 -4.71 2.22 -2.32
N ILE A 7 -5.34 2.34 -3.48
CA ILE A 7 -6.63 1.69 -3.76
C ILE A 7 -6.52 0.17 -3.59
N ALA A 8 -5.52 -0.46 -4.21
CA ALA A 8 -5.29 -1.89 -4.06
C ALA A 8 -5.05 -2.29 -2.58
N ALA A 9 -4.31 -1.46 -1.85
CA ALA A 9 -3.99 -1.68 -0.45
C ALA A 9 -5.23 -1.60 0.46
N MET A 10 -6.09 -0.59 0.28
CA MET A 10 -7.34 -0.44 1.04
C MET A 10 -8.30 -1.62 0.89
N PHE A 11 -8.27 -2.32 -0.24
CA PHE A 11 -9.17 -3.45 -0.53
C PHE A 11 -8.50 -4.82 -0.42
N ASN A 12 -7.35 -4.90 0.27
CA ASN A 12 -6.57 -6.14 0.45
C ASN A 12 -6.29 -6.88 -0.87
N ARG A 13 -6.05 -6.16 -1.96
CA ARG A 13 -5.75 -6.73 -3.29
C ARG A 13 -4.25 -7.00 -3.42
N VAL A 14 -3.77 -8.00 -2.68
CA VAL A 14 -2.35 -8.34 -2.55
C VAL A 14 -1.67 -8.54 -3.92
N ASP A 15 -2.27 -9.30 -4.82
CA ASP A 15 -1.68 -9.58 -6.14
C ASP A 15 -1.53 -8.31 -6.98
N ILE A 16 -2.52 -7.41 -6.91
CA ILE A 16 -2.48 -6.12 -7.60
C ILE A 16 -1.43 -5.23 -6.94
N ALA A 17 -1.36 -5.20 -5.60
CA ALA A 17 -0.34 -4.45 -4.88
C ALA A 17 1.07 -4.91 -5.26
N ARG A 18 1.33 -6.22 -5.27
CA ARG A 18 2.61 -6.80 -5.73
C ARG A 18 2.94 -6.42 -7.16
N LEU A 19 1.97 -6.51 -8.07
CA LEU A 19 2.16 -6.11 -9.46
C LEU A 19 2.54 -4.63 -9.57
N LEU A 20 1.85 -3.75 -8.86
CA LEU A 20 2.12 -2.31 -8.88
C LEU A 20 3.50 -2.00 -8.30
N LEU A 21 3.87 -2.62 -7.18
CA LEU A 21 5.19 -2.51 -6.55
C LEU A 21 6.31 -2.97 -7.51
N ALA A 22 6.12 -4.12 -8.17
CA ALA A 22 7.05 -4.63 -9.18
C ALA A 22 7.19 -3.70 -10.40
N ARG A 23 6.21 -2.82 -10.63
CA ARG A 23 6.24 -1.79 -11.69
C ARG A 23 6.74 -0.44 -11.20
N GLY A 24 7.29 -0.37 -9.98
CA GLY A 24 7.87 0.85 -9.40
C GLY A 24 6.85 1.78 -8.75
N ALA A 25 5.66 1.30 -8.40
CA ALA A 25 4.77 2.06 -7.54
C ALA A 25 5.45 2.33 -6.19
N ASP A 26 5.38 3.58 -5.74
CA ASP A 26 5.99 3.99 -4.47
C ASP A 26 5.15 3.50 -3.27
N PRO A 27 5.68 2.59 -2.42
CA PRO A 27 4.98 2.15 -1.21
C PRO A 27 4.85 3.25 -0.15
N TYR A 28 5.66 4.31 -0.23
CA TYR A 28 5.67 5.42 0.73
C TYR A 28 4.77 6.58 0.30
N ALA A 29 4.04 6.43 -0.81
CA ALA A 29 3.15 7.47 -1.31
C ALA A 29 2.10 7.85 -0.26
N VAL A 30 1.90 9.16 -0.11
CA VAL A 30 0.86 9.76 0.74
C VAL A 30 -0.20 10.45 -0.12
N ASP A 31 -1.45 10.44 0.35
CA ASP A 31 -2.51 11.21 -0.29
C ASP A 31 -2.50 12.69 0.13
N ALA A 32 -3.51 13.45 -0.30
CA ALA A 32 -3.60 14.89 -0.02
C ALA A 32 -3.85 15.21 1.47
N ALA A 33 -4.27 14.21 2.26
CA ALA A 33 -4.45 14.34 3.70
C ALA A 33 -3.21 13.84 4.49
N GLY A 34 -2.13 13.47 3.80
CA GLY A 34 -0.91 12.94 4.43
C GLY A 34 -1.05 11.49 4.88
N ILE A 35 -2.10 10.78 4.46
CA ILE A 35 -2.29 9.36 4.80
C ILE A 35 -1.39 8.53 3.89
N SER A 36 -0.54 7.68 4.46
CA SER A 36 0.32 6.79 3.66
C SER A 36 -0.46 5.60 3.08
N THR A 37 0.15 4.91 2.11
CA THR A 37 -0.39 3.67 1.57
C THR A 37 -0.59 2.60 2.65
N LEU A 38 0.38 2.49 3.58
CA LEU A 38 0.30 1.57 4.71
C LEU A 38 -0.83 1.95 5.68
N ASP A 39 -0.95 3.23 6.02
CA ASP A 39 -2.03 3.71 6.90
C ASP A 39 -3.41 3.46 6.29
N ALA A 40 -3.55 3.68 4.98
CA ALA A 40 -4.79 3.42 4.26
C ALA A 40 -5.17 1.92 4.29
N ALA A 41 -4.18 1.02 4.15
CA ALA A 41 -4.39 -0.42 4.26
C ALA A 41 -4.80 -0.82 5.69
N ALA A 42 -4.09 -0.30 6.70
CA ALA A 42 -4.35 -0.58 8.10
C ALA A 42 -5.74 -0.11 8.54
N LYS A 43 -6.14 1.10 8.15
CA LYS A 43 -7.46 1.68 8.46
C LYS A 43 -8.62 0.84 7.91
N MET A 44 -8.40 0.14 6.80
CA MET A 44 -9.40 -0.71 6.16
C MET A 44 -9.33 -2.17 6.59
N GLY A 45 -8.41 -2.56 7.48
CA GLY A 45 -8.24 -3.94 7.91
C GLY A 45 -7.66 -4.86 6.83
N ALA A 46 -6.90 -4.32 5.88
CA ALA A 46 -6.28 -5.10 4.80
C ALA A 46 -5.01 -5.82 5.29
N HIS A 47 -5.19 -6.83 6.13
CA HIS A 47 -4.11 -7.50 6.87
C HIS A 47 -2.98 -8.02 5.98
N ASP A 48 -3.29 -8.65 4.85
CA ASP A 48 -2.27 -9.25 3.98
C ASP A 48 -1.47 -8.18 3.23
N THR A 49 -2.15 -7.12 2.75
CA THR A 49 -1.45 -6.01 2.12
C THR A 49 -0.65 -5.18 3.13
N VAL A 50 -1.12 -5.06 4.38
CA VAL A 50 -0.32 -4.46 5.47
C VAL A 50 0.96 -5.26 5.67
N ALA A 51 0.88 -6.59 5.82
CA ALA A 51 2.06 -7.44 5.98
C ALA A 51 3.04 -7.31 4.79
N LEU A 52 2.52 -7.27 3.56
CA LEU A 52 3.31 -7.03 2.36
C LEU A 52 4.03 -5.67 2.37
N LEU A 53 3.31 -4.60 2.72
CA LEU A 53 3.89 -3.26 2.72
C LEU A 53 4.91 -3.12 3.84
N THR A 54 4.62 -3.62 5.04
CA THR A 54 5.55 -3.64 6.18
C THR A 54 6.85 -4.34 5.81
N SER A 55 6.81 -5.54 5.20
CA SER A 55 8.03 -6.25 4.82
C SER A 55 8.91 -5.45 3.85
N ILE A 56 8.29 -4.74 2.91
CA ILE A 56 9.02 -3.91 1.93
C ILE A 56 9.59 -2.65 2.59
N THR A 57 8.88 -2.09 3.57
CA THR A 57 9.34 -0.87 4.24
C THR A 57 10.45 -1.09 5.26
N GLU A 58 10.57 -2.32 5.79
CA GLU A 58 11.61 -2.71 6.75
C GLU A 58 12.94 -3.12 6.09
N GLU A 59 12.92 -3.51 4.81
CA GLU A 59 14.12 -3.94 4.04
C GLU A 59 15.03 -2.77 3.57
N ARG A 60 14.91 -1.57 4.15
CA ARG A 60 15.68 -0.37 3.77
C ARG A 60 16.68 0.10 4.81
#